data_AF-A0A4Z0QGD4-F1
#
_entry.id   AF-A0A4Z0QGD4-F1
#
_cell.length_a   1.000
_cell.length_b   1.000
_cell.length_c   1.000
_cell.angle_alpha   90.00
_cell.angle_beta   90.00
_cell.angle_gamma   90.00
#
_symmetry.space_group_name_H-M   'P 1'
#
loop_
_entity.id
_entity.type
_entity.pdbx_description
1 polymer ?
#
loop_
_entity_poly.entity_id
_entity_poly.type
_entity_poly.pdbx_seq_one_letter_code
_entity_poly.pdbx_strand_id
1 'polypeptide(L)'
;MDEFRSPAVLAAQFVPLVLLAVVVWYGTLRRHLGFFALVLAAVAGLVLGLLFKIMHWAGTSAVLIGSSAVLVAGYASWFARKPAKIRLDGIKLAFIICLSAWGIAQGLYARPALPWISSALTVTFWALLLDFGYVTFIRRRENVQTPPEL
;
A
#
# COMPACT_ATOMS: atom_id res chain seq x y z
N MET A 1 -12.34 33.58 2.90
CA MET A 1 -12.81 33.09 4.20
C MET A 1 -12.26 31.69 4.34
N ASP A 2 -11.02 31.61 4.81
CA ASP A 2 -10.32 30.36 5.03
C ASP A 2 -10.82 29.76 6.33
N GLU A 3 -11.73 28.81 6.20
CA GLU A 3 -12.13 27.92 7.27
C GLU A 3 -10.85 27.19 7.72
N PHE A 4 -10.26 27.64 8.83
CA PHE A 4 -9.12 27.01 9.47
C PHE A 4 -9.51 25.57 9.75
N ARG A 5 -9.05 24.64 8.90
CA ARG A 5 -9.26 23.20 9.08
C ARG A 5 -8.82 22.86 10.49
N SER A 6 -9.76 22.39 11.31
CA SER A 6 -9.47 22.10 12.71
C SER A 6 -8.30 21.12 12.80
N PRO A 7 -7.41 21.26 13.80
CA PRO A 7 -6.25 20.40 13.95
C PRO A 7 -6.64 18.91 14.01
N ALA A 8 -7.85 18.61 14.46
CA ALA A 8 -8.43 17.26 14.44
C ALA A 8 -8.61 16.70 13.01
N VAL A 9 -9.06 17.51 12.05
CA VAL A 9 -9.22 17.08 10.65
C VAL A 9 -7.86 16.80 10.01
N LEU A 10 -6.84 17.62 10.32
CA LEU A 10 -5.48 17.38 9.85
C LEU A 10 -4.92 16.07 10.45
N ALA A 11 -5.10 15.85 11.75
CA ALA A 11 -4.68 14.61 12.42
C ALA A 11 -5.38 13.37 11.83
N ALA A 12 -6.67 13.47 11.53
CA ALA A 12 -7.46 12.38 10.95
C ALA A 12 -6.92 11.91 9.59
N GLN A 13 -6.28 12.78 8.81
CA GLN A 13 -5.68 12.43 7.51
C GLN A 13 -4.46 11.49 7.65
N PHE A 14 -3.81 11.47 8.81
CA PHE A 14 -2.66 10.59 9.06
C PHE A 14 -3.05 9.22 9.61
N VAL A 15 -4.28 9.06 10.13
CA VAL A 15 -4.76 7.77 10.66
C VAL A 15 -4.60 6.62 9.66
N PRO A 16 -4.99 6.76 8.37
CA PRO A 16 -4.82 5.68 7.40
C PRO A 16 -3.35 5.33 7.14
N LEU A 17 -2.44 6.32 7.18
CA LEU A 17 -1.00 6.13 7.00
C LEU A 17 -0.39 5.38 8.19
N VAL A 18 -0.77 5.76 9.42
CA VAL A 18 -0.34 5.06 10.64
C VAL A 18 -0.82 3.61 10.61
N LEU A 19 -2.07 3.36 10.24
CA LEU A 19 -2.60 2.01 10.11
C LEU A 19 -1.85 1.20 9.04
N LEU A 20 -1.54 1.79 7.89
CA LEU A 20 -0.73 1.13 6.87
C LEU A 20 0.67 0.79 7.39
N ALA A 21 1.31 1.70 8.13
CA ALA A 21 2.61 1.45 8.75
C ALA A 21 2.56 0.29 9.76
N VAL A 22 1.48 0.18 10.54
CA VAL A 22 1.23 -0.95 11.43
C VAL A 22 1.07 -2.25 10.63
N VAL A 23 0.29 -2.26 9.55
CA VAL A 23 0.11 -3.44 8.69
C VAL A 23 1.46 -3.91 8.10
N VAL A 24 2.31 -2.98 7.70
CA VAL A 24 3.67 -3.27 7.21
C VAL A 24 4.56 -3.80 8.34
N TRP A 25 4.46 -3.23 9.55
CA TRP A 25 5.23 -3.63 10.73
C TRP A 25 4.97 -5.09 11.12
N TYR A 26 3.70 -5.51 11.07
CA TYR A 26 3.28 -6.90 11.32
C TYR A 26 3.45 -7.82 10.09
N GLY A 27 3.98 -7.30 8.99
CA GLY A 27 4.18 -8.05 7.75
C GLY A 27 5.35 -9.05 7.81
N THR A 28 5.14 -10.23 7.23
CA THR A 28 6.19 -11.25 7.05
C THR A 28 7.31 -10.81 6.11
N LEU A 29 7.08 -9.77 5.30
CA LEU A 29 8.05 -9.22 4.35
C LEU A 29 9.35 -8.77 5.05
N ARG A 30 9.25 -8.29 6.30
CA ARG A 30 10.38 -7.81 7.10
C ARG A 30 11.43 -8.88 7.41
N ARG A 31 11.07 -10.17 7.35
CA ARG A 31 12.00 -11.29 7.58
C ARG A 31 12.96 -11.52 6.41
N HIS A 32 12.62 -11.01 5.22
CA HIS A 32 13.47 -11.11 4.04
C HIS A 32 13.98 -9.72 3.64
N LEU A 33 15.09 -9.30 4.27
CA LEU A 33 15.69 -7.98 4.14
C LEU A 33 15.88 -7.52 2.69
N GLY A 34 16.29 -8.41 1.77
CA GLY A 34 16.50 -8.06 0.36
C GLY A 34 15.21 -7.64 -0.36
N PHE A 35 14.14 -8.42 -0.25
CA PHE A 35 12.85 -8.07 -0.84
C PHE A 35 12.23 -6.86 -0.17
N PHE A 36 12.37 -6.75 1.15
CA PHE A 36 11.90 -5.60 1.90
C PHE A 36 12.59 -4.30 1.45
N ALA A 37 13.93 -4.32 1.32
CA ALA A 37 14.70 -3.18 0.85
C ALA A 37 14.33 -2.77 -0.58
N LEU A 38 14.14 -3.74 -1.47
CA LEU A 38 13.70 -3.49 -2.85
C LEU A 38 12.32 -2.83 -2.90
N VAL A 39 11.34 -3.37 -2.17
CA VAL A 39 9.99 -2.81 -2.10
C VAL A 39 10.03 -1.40 -1.48
N LEU A 40 10.82 -1.20 -0.43
CA LEU A 40 10.97 0.10 0.22
C LEU A 40 11.62 1.12 -0.71
N ALA A 41 12.66 0.74 -1.45
CA ALA A 41 13.31 1.59 -2.44
C ALA A 41 12.35 1.96 -3.58
N ALA A 42 11.51 1.02 -4.02
CA ALA A 42 10.49 1.27 -5.03
C ALA A 42 9.41 2.25 -4.53
N VAL A 43 8.94 2.09 -3.29
CA VAL A 43 8.00 3.05 -2.66
C VAL A 43 8.65 4.43 -2.51
N ALA A 44 9.90 4.50 -2.06
CA ALA A 44 10.65 5.76 -1.97
C ALA A 44 10.80 6.42 -3.34
N GLY A 45 11.08 5.63 -4.39
CA GLY A 45 11.14 6.10 -5.78
C GLY A 45 9.81 6.65 -6.27
N LEU A 46 8.67 6.03 -5.91
CA LEU A 46 7.34 6.54 -6.23
C LEU A 46 7.07 7.90 -5.56
N VAL A 47 7.41 8.04 -4.28
CA VAL A 47 7.27 9.29 -3.53
C VAL A 47 8.14 10.39 -4.12
N LEU A 48 9.41 10.08 -4.41
CA LEU A 48 10.33 11.03 -5.05
C LEU A 48 9.87 11.40 -6.46
N GLY A 49 9.39 10.44 -7.26
CA GLY A 49 8.85 10.69 -8.59
C GLY A 49 7.63 11.61 -8.55
N LEU A 50 6.76 11.45 -7.56
CA LEU A 50 5.61 12.34 -7.35
C LEU A 50 6.05 13.75 -6.94
N LEU A 51 7.01 13.85 -6.01
CA LEU A 51 7.59 15.12 -5.58
C LEU A 51 8.22 15.87 -6.76
N PHE A 52 9.04 15.18 -7.55
CA PHE A 52 9.65 15.75 -8.75
C PHE A 52 8.60 16.19 -9.77
N LYS A 53 7.48 15.45 -9.89
CA LYS A 53 6.37 15.81 -10.79
C LYS A 53 5.72 17.11 -10.35
N ILE A 54 5.50 17.30 -9.04
CA ILE A 54 5.00 18.55 -8.47
C ILE A 54 6.00 19.69 -8.72
N MET A 55 7.31 19.41 -8.58
CA MET A 55 8.38 20.37 -8.85
C MET A 55 8.68 20.61 -10.34
N HIS A 56 7.96 19.94 -11.25
CA HIS A 56 8.17 20.03 -12.70
C HIS A 56 9.59 19.67 -13.16
N TRP A 57 10.28 18.77 -12.45
CA TRP A 57 11.62 18.33 -12.84
C TRP A 57 11.58 17.40 -14.06
N ALA A 58 12.65 17.44 -14.86
CA ALA A 58 12.82 16.54 -16.00
C ALA A 58 13.01 15.09 -15.51
N GLY A 59 12.54 14.11 -16.29
CA GLY A 59 12.70 12.68 -15.99
C GLY A 59 11.72 12.10 -14.97
N THR A 60 10.78 12.88 -14.46
CA THR A 60 9.73 12.46 -13.52
C THR A 60 8.94 11.23 -13.97
N SER A 61 8.53 11.21 -15.24
CA SER A 61 7.82 10.09 -15.85
C SER A 61 8.62 8.79 -15.76
N ALA A 62 9.93 8.83 -16.04
CA ALA A 62 10.79 7.66 -15.99
C ALA A 62 10.93 7.15 -14.56
N VAL A 63 11.10 8.04 -13.58
CA VAL A 63 11.17 7.66 -12.15
C VAL A 63 9.86 7.01 -11.71
N LEU A 64 8.70 7.60 -12.01
CA LEU A 64 7.39 7.07 -11.64
C LEU A 64 7.13 5.70 -12.27
N ILE A 65 7.37 5.54 -13.57
CA ILE A 65 7.16 4.27 -14.28
C ILE A 65 8.13 3.21 -13.77
N GLY A 66 9.42 3.55 -13.66
CA GLY A 66 10.46 2.63 -13.22
C GLY A 66 10.23 2.14 -11.79
N SER A 67 9.95 3.04 -10.85
CA SER A 67 9.66 2.67 -9.46
C SER A 67 8.36 1.86 -9.33
N SER A 68 7.32 2.18 -10.12
CA SER A 68 6.09 1.37 -10.18
C SER A 68 6.34 -0.03 -10.72
N ALA A 69 7.13 -0.17 -11.79
CA ALA A 69 7.47 -1.45 -12.39
C ALA A 69 8.29 -2.32 -11.43
N VAL A 70 9.28 -1.73 -10.76
CA VAL A 70 10.08 -2.41 -9.73
C VAL A 70 9.20 -2.84 -8.54
N LEU A 71 8.26 -2.00 -8.13
CA LEU A 71 7.35 -2.31 -7.02
C LEU A 71 6.50 -3.55 -7.31
N VAL A 72 5.78 -3.56 -8.44
CA VAL A 72 4.91 -4.68 -8.79
C VAL A 72 5.72 -5.95 -9.08
N ALA A 73 6.82 -5.86 -9.85
CA ALA A 73 7.63 -7.01 -10.20
C ALA A 73 8.32 -7.62 -8.97
N GLY A 74 8.89 -6.77 -8.11
CA GLY A 74 9.55 -7.18 -6.88
C GLY A 74 8.60 -7.85 -5.89
N TYR A 75 7.42 -7.25 -5.67
CA TYR A 75 6.44 -7.83 -4.77
C TYR A 75 5.78 -9.10 -5.35
N ALA A 76 5.44 -9.13 -6.64
CA ALA A 76 4.89 -10.31 -7.29
C ALA A 76 5.89 -11.48 -7.28
N SER A 77 7.18 -11.20 -7.49
CA SER A 77 8.25 -12.21 -7.39
C SER A 77 8.36 -12.78 -5.98
N TRP A 78 8.25 -11.95 -4.95
CA TRP A 78 8.22 -12.41 -3.56
C TRP A 78 6.96 -13.24 -3.27
N PHE A 79 5.78 -12.77 -3.71
CA PHE A 79 4.51 -13.47 -3.52
C PHE A 79 4.49 -14.84 -4.20
N ALA A 80 5.08 -14.97 -5.39
CA ALA A 80 5.19 -16.24 -6.12
C ALA A 80 6.06 -17.27 -5.39
N ARG A 81 7.09 -16.82 -4.66
CA ARG A 81 8.01 -17.68 -3.88
C ARG A 81 7.45 -18.08 -2.52
N LYS A 82 6.32 -17.50 -2.10
CA LYS A 82 5.75 -17.76 -0.79
C LYS A 82 5.05 -19.13 -0.77
N PRO A 83 5.44 -20.07 0.12
CA PRO A 83 4.88 -21.44 0.13
C PRO A 83 3.44 -21.48 0.65
N ALA A 84 3.08 -20.58 1.59
CA ALA A 84 1.74 -20.44 2.12
C ALA A 84 1.16 -19.06 1.76
N LYS A 85 0.10 -19.05 0.97
CA LYS A 85 -0.60 -17.83 0.54
C LYS A 85 -1.83 -17.63 1.42
N ILE A 86 -1.81 -16.59 2.24
CA ILE A 86 -2.95 -16.22 3.09
C ILE A 86 -3.81 -15.22 2.31
N ARG A 87 -5.13 -15.18 2.56
CA ARG A 87 -6.07 -14.21 1.96
C ARG A 87 -5.55 -12.77 2.01
N LEU A 88 -4.99 -12.34 3.15
CA LEU A 88 -4.39 -11.02 3.34
C LEU A 88 -3.24 -10.72 2.35
N ASP A 89 -2.47 -11.73 1.96
CA ASP A 89 -1.37 -11.54 1.00
C ASP A 89 -1.89 -11.25 -0.41
N GLY A 90 -3.02 -11.86 -0.79
CA GLY A 90 -3.70 -11.60 -2.07
C GLY A 90 -4.25 -10.17 -2.14
N ILE A 91 -4.83 -9.69 -1.04
CA ILE A 91 -5.31 -8.30 -0.95
C ILE A 91 -4.14 -7.31 -1.01
N LYS A 92 -3.01 -7.61 -0.35
CA LYS A 92 -1.78 -6.81 -0.46
C LYS A 92 -1.24 -6.76 -1.89
N LEU A 93 -1.26 -7.88 -2.61
CA LEU A 93 -0.85 -7.93 -4.01
C LEU A 93 -1.76 -7.06 -4.88
N ALA A 94 -3.08 -7.16 -4.71
CA ALA A 94 -4.04 -6.34 -5.44
C ALA A 94 -3.81 -4.84 -5.19
N PHE A 95 -3.61 -4.45 -3.92
CA PHE A 95 -3.26 -3.07 -3.56
C PHE A 95 -1.99 -2.59 -4.26
N ILE A 96 -0.93 -3.42 -4.28
CA ILE A 96 0.34 -3.08 -4.93
C ILE A 96 0.20 -2.97 -6.45
N ILE A 97 -0.61 -3.82 -7.08
CA ILE A 97 -0.93 -3.73 -8.51
C ILE A 97 -1.66 -2.41 -8.79
N CYS A 98 -2.68 -2.06 -8.02
CA CYS A 98 -3.40 -0.80 -8.18
C CYS A 98 -2.49 0.41 -7.96
N LEU A 99 -1.61 0.39 -6.96
CA LEU A 99 -0.67 1.46 -6.67
C LEU A 99 0.35 1.65 -7.80
N SER A 100 0.85 0.54 -8.34
CA SER A 100 1.80 0.55 -9.46
C SER A 100 1.13 1.01 -10.76
N ALA A 101 -0.10 0.56 -11.02
CA ALA A 101 -0.90 1.05 -12.15
C ALA A 101 -1.15 2.56 -12.04
N TRP A 102 -1.41 3.07 -10.83
CA TRP A 102 -1.58 4.50 -10.58
C TRP A 102 -0.30 5.28 -10.88
N GLY A 103 0.84 4.82 -10.39
CA GLY A 103 2.13 5.47 -10.66
C GLY A 103 2.50 5.45 -12.15
N ILE A 104 2.25 4.34 -12.86
CA ILE A 104 2.44 4.25 -14.31
C ILE A 104 1.51 5.22 -15.04
N ALA A 105 0.22 5.25 -14.70
CA ALA A 105 -0.74 6.17 -15.30
C ALA A 105 -0.34 7.64 -15.09
N GLN A 106 0.20 7.97 -13.92
CA GLN A 106 0.76 9.29 -13.64
C GLN A 106 1.99 9.59 -14.49
N GLY A 107 2.89 8.63 -14.70
CA GLY A 107 4.09 8.80 -15.53
C GLY A 107 3.79 8.92 -17.03
N LEU A 108 2.79 8.18 -17.52
CA LEU A 108 2.31 8.21 -18.91
C LEU A 108 1.34 9.36 -19.20
N TYR A 109 0.96 10.15 -18.21
CA TYR A 109 -0.07 11.20 -18.33
C TYR A 109 -1.43 10.66 -18.83
N ALA A 110 -1.78 9.42 -18.47
CA ALA A 110 -3.03 8.77 -18.86
C ALA A 110 -4.24 9.30 -18.05
N ARG A 111 -4.55 10.61 -18.22
CA ARG A 111 -5.59 11.33 -17.46
C ARG A 111 -6.96 10.63 -17.43
N PRO A 112 -7.46 10.04 -18.54
CA PRO A 112 -8.77 9.38 -18.52
C PRO A 112 -8.84 8.15 -17.61
N ALA A 113 -7.72 7.45 -17.39
CA ALA A 113 -7.66 6.24 -16.58
C ALA A 113 -7.48 6.54 -15.08
N LEU A 114 -6.98 7.72 -14.72
CA LEU A 114 -6.64 8.07 -13.33
C LEU A 114 -7.82 7.96 -12.35
N PRO A 115 -9.06 8.41 -12.66
CA PRO A 115 -10.19 8.30 -11.73
C PRO A 115 -10.50 6.84 -11.40
N TRP A 116 -10.55 5.98 -12.42
CA TRP A 116 -10.83 4.55 -12.27
C TRP A 116 -9.78 3.84 -11.44
N ILE A 117 -8.50 4.10 -11.73
CA ILE A 117 -7.38 3.50 -11.00
C ILE A 117 -7.34 4.02 -9.55
N SER A 118 -7.61 5.30 -9.32
CA SER A 118 -7.65 5.89 -7.98
C SER A 118 -8.79 5.32 -7.13
N SER A 119 -9.96 5.09 -7.73
CA SER A 119 -11.07 4.40 -7.08
C SER A 119 -10.70 2.96 -6.72
N ALA A 120 -10.09 2.21 -7.64
CA ALA A 120 -9.63 0.84 -7.38
C ALA A 120 -8.56 0.79 -6.26
N LEU A 121 -7.61 1.74 -6.27
CA LEU A 121 -6.60 1.88 -5.23
C LEU A 121 -7.24 2.17 -3.87
N THR A 122 -8.25 3.03 -3.83
CA THR A 122 -8.97 3.38 -2.59
C THR A 122 -9.75 2.17 -2.05
N VAL A 123 -10.45 1.42 -2.91
CA VAL A 123 -11.18 0.21 -2.52
C VAL A 123 -10.24 -0.86 -2.00
N THR A 124 -9.12 -1.13 -2.70
CA THR A 124 -8.13 -2.12 -2.26
C THR A 124 -7.43 -1.71 -0.96
N PHE A 125 -7.17 -0.41 -0.77
CA PHE A 125 -6.65 0.13 0.48
C PHE A 125 -7.60 -0.12 1.66
N TRP A 126 -8.88 0.20 1.51
CA TRP A 126 -9.86 -0.03 2.58
C TRP A 126 -10.10 -1.52 2.83
N ALA A 127 -10.16 -2.34 1.78
CA ALA A 127 -10.26 -3.79 1.92
C ALA A 127 -9.09 -4.37 2.73
N LEU A 128 -7.87 -3.87 2.48
CA LEU A 128 -6.66 -4.26 3.22
C LEU A 128 -6.72 -3.86 4.70
N LEU A 129 -7.16 -2.63 4.99
CA LEU A 129 -7.31 -2.16 6.36
C LEU A 129 -8.39 -2.94 7.13
N LEU A 130 -9.53 -3.18 6.50
CA LEU A 130 -10.64 -3.91 7.12
C LEU A 130 -10.30 -5.38 7.34
N ASP A 131 -9.69 -6.06 6.37
CA ASP A 131 -9.25 -7.47 6.53
C ASP A 131 -8.19 -7.58 7.63
N PHE A 132 -7.22 -6.66 7.66
CA PHE A 132 -6.23 -6.61 8.73
C PHE A 132 -6.86 -6.37 10.10
N GLY A 133 -7.77 -5.40 10.21
CA GLY A 133 -8.46 -5.08 11.45
C GLY A 133 -9.31 -6.26 11.96
N TYR A 134 -10.05 -6.90 11.06
CA TYR A 134 -10.86 -8.08 11.37
C TYR A 134 -10.02 -9.25 11.88
N VAL A 135 -8.94 -9.60 11.17
CA VAL A 135 -8.07 -10.71 11.54
C VAL A 135 -7.33 -10.44 12.85
N THR A 136 -6.87 -9.20 13.06
CA THR A 136 -6.03 -8.84 14.20
C THR A 136 -6.84 -8.66 15.49
N PHE A 137 -8.00 -8.00 15.42
CA PHE A 137 -8.75 -7.60 16.60
C PHE A 137 -9.98 -8.45 16.90
N ILE A 138 -10.72 -8.90 15.87
CA ILE A 138 -11.99 -9.62 16.07
C ILE A 138 -11.72 -11.11 16.23
N ARG A 139 -11.10 -11.75 15.22
CA ARG A 139 -10.84 -13.19 15.23
C ARG A 139 -9.96 -13.64 16.40
N ARG A 140 -9.04 -12.79 16.85
CA ARG A 140 -8.14 -13.12 17.97
C ARG A 140 -8.86 -13.20 19.32
N ARG A 141 -9.99 -12.50 19.49
CA ARG A 141 -10.78 -12.52 20.74
C ARG A 141 -11.56 -13.81 20.90
N GLU A 142 -12.12 -14.33 19.81
CA GLU A 142 -12.92 -15.56 19.82
C GLU A 142 -12.10 -16.77 20.31
N ASN A 143 -10.85 -16.90 19.86
CA ASN A 143 -9.96 -17.99 20.29
C ASN A 143 -9.51 -17.94 21.76
N VAL A 144 -9.69 -16.81 22.44
CA VAL A 144 -9.31 -16.65 23.87
C VAL A 144 -10.48 -17.02 24.78
N GLN A 145 -11.71 -17.01 24.26
CA GLN A 145 -12.94 -17.17 25.06
C GLN A 145 -13.50 -18.59 25.09
N THR A 146 -13.01 -19.51 24.28
CA THR A 146 -13.34 -20.94 24.39
C THR A 146 -12.41 -21.63 25.39
N PRO A 147 -12.84 -21.90 26.64
CA PRO A 147 -12.08 -22.75 27.54
C PRO A 147 -11.94 -24.16 26.93
N PRO A 148 -10.83 -24.87 27.16
CA PRO A 148 -10.70 -26.25 26.71
C PRO A 148 -11.81 -27.06 27.36
N GLU A 149 -12.67 -27.67 26.55
CA GLU A 149 -13.61 -28.69 27.04
C GLU A 149 -12.76 -29.85 27.58
N LEU A 150 -12.85 -30.04 28.90
CA LEU A 150 -12.21 -31.12 29.65
C LEU A 150 -12.94 -32.44 29.42
#